data_AF-A0A538JKE8-F1
#
_entry.id   AF-A0A538JKE8-F1
#
_cell.length_a   1.000
_cell.length_b   1.000
_cell.length_c   1.000
_cell.angle_alpha   90.00
_cell.angle_beta   90.00
_cell.angle_gamma   90.00
#
_symmetry.space_group_name_H-M   'P 1'
#
loop_
_entity.id
_entity.type
_entity.pdbx_description
1 polymer ?
#
loop_
_entity_poly.entity_id
_entity_poly.type
_entity_poly.pdbx_seq_one_letter_code
_entity_poly.pdbx_strand_id
1 'polypeptide(L)'
;MTELILDSLRRRMRAMHSLWEDAIATMDLDQVNHVEREPVLPIAFSIFHLVQIEDGSATMLGAGPMVYDESWAPRMGLAIADHGKHKTVDEMVGQRIGDYDAFKDYMQLVFEKTESWLARLEPSTLTDVVVSRPFPPQIASTYSARVAGEDGITPACVTWARSSMPGRSWVCRA
;
A
#
# COMPACT_ATOMS: atom_id res chain seq x y z
N MET A 1 -4.16 20.49 16.76
CA MET A 1 -2.88 19.78 16.42
C MET A 1 -3.11 18.67 15.42
N THR A 2 -3.99 17.72 15.74
CA THR A 2 -4.44 16.65 14.82
C THR A 2 -4.93 17.17 13.47
N GLU A 3 -5.60 18.32 13.41
CA GLU A 3 -6.03 18.94 12.14
C GLU A 3 -4.87 19.19 11.17
N LEU A 4 -3.75 19.73 11.67
CA LEU A 4 -2.54 19.99 10.88
C LEU A 4 -1.88 18.68 10.42
N ILE A 5 -1.95 17.62 11.24
CA ILE A 5 -1.49 16.28 10.86
C ILE A 5 -2.37 15.71 9.74
N LEU A 6 -3.69 15.90 9.83
CA LEU A 6 -4.67 15.40 8.87
C LEU A 6 -4.64 16.15 7.52
N ASP A 7 -4.58 17.48 7.53
CA ASP A 7 -4.35 18.28 6.31
C ASP A 7 -3.03 17.89 5.65
N SER A 8 -1.95 17.83 6.44
CA SER A 8 -0.65 17.38 5.96
C SER A 8 -0.74 15.97 5.37
N LEU A 9 -1.49 15.05 6.00
CA LEU A 9 -1.72 13.69 5.49
C LEU A 9 -2.47 13.71 4.15
N ARG A 10 -3.63 14.38 4.06
CA ARG A 10 -4.44 14.50 2.83
C ARG A 10 -3.57 14.94 1.64
N ARG A 11 -2.81 16.04 1.82
CA ARG A 11 -1.90 16.58 0.79
C ARG A 11 -0.78 15.61 0.41
N ARG A 12 -0.24 14.86 1.38
CA ARG A 12 0.85 13.88 1.15
C ARG A 12 0.38 12.53 0.59
N MET A 13 -0.90 12.18 0.73
CA MET A 13 -1.49 11.00 0.08
C MET A 13 -1.84 11.32 -1.39
N ARG A 14 -2.53 12.43 -1.68
CA ARG A 14 -2.80 12.83 -3.07
C ARG A 14 -1.52 12.97 -3.91
N ALA A 15 -0.46 13.53 -3.33
CA ALA A 15 0.85 13.64 -3.98
C ALA A 15 1.61 12.30 -4.12
N MET A 16 1.25 11.27 -3.35
CA MET A 16 1.74 9.91 -3.56
C MET A 16 0.96 9.23 -4.70
N HIS A 17 -0.37 9.37 -4.71
CA HIS A 17 -1.23 8.81 -5.74
C HIS A 17 -0.89 9.37 -7.12
N SER A 18 -0.70 10.69 -7.25
CA SER A 18 -0.32 11.31 -8.54
C SER A 18 1.01 10.79 -9.08
N LEU A 19 1.98 10.45 -8.23
CA LEU A 19 3.25 9.86 -8.67
C LEU A 19 3.09 8.41 -9.17
N TRP A 20 2.12 7.67 -8.65
CA TRP A 20 1.76 6.35 -9.19
C TRP A 20 0.94 6.46 -10.48
N GLU A 21 0.00 7.41 -10.54
CA GLU A 21 -0.74 7.75 -11.76
C GLU A 21 0.21 8.15 -12.91
N ASP A 22 1.19 9.03 -12.68
CA ASP A 22 2.21 9.41 -13.66
C ASP A 22 3.04 8.19 -14.14
N ALA A 23 3.39 7.29 -13.22
CA ALA A 23 4.16 6.08 -13.53
C ALA A 23 3.36 5.09 -14.38
N ILE A 24 2.11 4.79 -14.01
CA ILE A 24 1.26 3.83 -14.74
C ILE A 24 0.67 4.40 -16.03
N ALA A 25 0.65 5.73 -16.21
CA ALA A 25 0.22 6.38 -17.44
C ALA A 25 1.26 6.24 -18.58
N THR A 26 2.53 5.96 -18.26
CA THR A 26 3.64 5.99 -19.23
C THR A 26 4.28 4.63 -19.53
N MET A 27 4.04 3.61 -18.69
CA MET A 27 4.49 2.23 -18.94
C MET A 27 3.51 1.43 -19.81
N ASP A 28 4.05 0.44 -20.53
CA ASP A 28 3.29 -0.57 -21.27
C ASP A 28 3.35 -1.95 -20.60
N LEU A 29 2.65 -2.93 -21.19
CA LEU A 29 2.59 -4.31 -20.68
C LEU A 29 3.93 -5.03 -20.70
N ASP A 30 4.85 -4.73 -21.63
CA ASP A 30 6.16 -5.38 -21.66
C ASP A 30 7.06 -4.79 -20.57
N GLN A 31 7.08 -3.46 -20.44
CA GLN A 31 7.85 -2.73 -19.44
C GLN A 31 7.43 -3.09 -18.00
N VAL A 32 6.12 -3.15 -17.72
CA VAL A 32 5.63 -3.41 -16.35
C VAL A 32 5.87 -4.85 -15.92
N ASN A 33 5.86 -5.80 -16.87
CA ASN A 33 6.06 -7.22 -16.64
C ASN A 33 7.52 -7.70 -16.79
N HIS A 34 8.43 -6.82 -17.22
CA HIS A 34 9.85 -7.11 -17.40
C HIS A 34 10.52 -7.53 -16.09
N VAL A 35 11.43 -8.51 -16.18
CA VAL A 35 12.29 -8.96 -15.08
C VAL A 35 13.73 -8.78 -15.53
N GLU A 36 14.37 -7.72 -15.05
CA GLU A 36 15.71 -7.29 -15.48
C GLU A 36 16.79 -8.33 -15.23
N ARG A 37 16.77 -8.97 -14.06
CA ARG A 37 17.74 -10.01 -13.66
C ARG A 37 17.23 -10.80 -12.47
N GLU A 38 17.67 -12.04 -12.33
CA GLU A 38 17.46 -12.77 -11.08
C GLU A 38 18.37 -12.21 -9.95
N PRO A 39 17.94 -12.23 -8.67
CA PRO A 39 16.58 -12.44 -8.17
C PRO A 39 15.89 -11.09 -7.89
N VAL A 40 15.28 -10.45 -8.91
CA VAL A 40 14.41 -9.27 -8.72
C VAL A 40 12.97 -9.58 -9.15
N LEU A 41 12.03 -8.80 -8.62
CA LEU A 41 10.61 -8.88 -8.97
C LEU A 41 10.27 -7.84 -10.05
N PRO A 42 9.30 -8.12 -10.94
CA PRO A 42 8.86 -7.17 -11.97
C PRO A 42 8.15 -5.96 -11.35
N ILE A 43 8.02 -4.86 -12.11
CA ILE A 43 7.31 -3.66 -11.64
C ILE A 43 5.84 -3.99 -11.31
N ALA A 44 5.22 -4.91 -12.08
CA ALA A 44 3.90 -5.48 -11.84
C ALA A 44 3.70 -6.00 -10.41
N PHE A 45 4.74 -6.58 -9.78
CA PHE A 45 4.69 -6.96 -8.37
C PHE A 45 4.59 -5.74 -7.46
N SER A 46 5.48 -4.77 -7.64
CA SER A 46 5.58 -3.60 -6.75
C SER A 46 4.29 -2.77 -6.75
N ILE A 47 3.68 -2.56 -7.92
CA ILE A 47 2.43 -1.79 -8.04
C ILE A 47 1.22 -2.58 -7.54
N PHE A 48 1.09 -3.88 -7.85
CA PHE A 48 -0.03 -4.69 -7.34
C PHE A 48 0.05 -4.87 -5.82
N HIS A 49 1.24 -5.11 -5.28
CA HIS A 49 1.50 -5.18 -3.84
C HIS A 49 1.08 -3.89 -3.14
N LEU A 50 1.50 -2.73 -3.64
CA LEU A 50 1.19 -1.43 -3.02
C LEU A 50 -0.31 -1.18 -2.97
N VAL A 51 -1.02 -1.37 -4.09
CA VAL A 51 -2.45 -1.09 -4.19
C VAL A 51 -3.26 -2.05 -3.31
N GLN A 52 -2.95 -3.35 -3.29
CA GLN A 52 -3.59 -4.32 -2.38
C GLN A 52 -3.34 -4.02 -0.90
N ILE A 53 -2.11 -3.63 -0.54
CA ILE A 53 -1.76 -3.25 0.83
C ILE A 53 -2.47 -1.96 1.25
N GLU A 54 -2.65 -1.00 0.34
CA GLU A 54 -3.46 0.20 0.59
C GLU A 54 -4.95 -0.14 0.74
N ASP A 55 -5.52 -0.91 -0.19
CA ASP A 55 -6.93 -1.35 -0.18
C ASP A 55 -7.29 -2.03 1.15
N GLY A 56 -6.44 -2.95 1.60
CA GLY A 56 -6.53 -3.61 2.91
C GLY A 56 -6.33 -2.69 4.10
N SER A 57 -5.37 -1.76 4.03
CA SER A 57 -5.10 -0.81 5.12
C SER A 57 -6.24 0.21 5.27
N ALA A 58 -6.76 0.74 4.17
CA ALA A 58 -7.91 1.65 4.14
C ALA A 58 -9.18 0.94 4.65
N THR A 59 -9.40 -0.32 4.25
CA THR A 59 -10.51 -1.16 4.77
C THR A 59 -10.40 -1.32 6.29
N MET A 60 -9.22 -1.69 6.80
CA MET A 60 -8.96 -1.83 8.25
C MET A 60 -9.17 -0.51 9.02
N LEU A 61 -8.94 0.64 8.37
CA LEU A 61 -9.14 1.98 8.94
C LEU A 61 -10.58 2.53 8.74
N GLY A 62 -11.50 1.74 8.19
CA GLY A 62 -12.91 2.11 8.04
C GLY A 62 -13.25 2.92 6.78
N ALA A 63 -12.44 2.85 5.72
CA ALA A 63 -12.71 3.53 4.45
C ALA A 63 -13.87 2.93 3.64
N GLY A 64 -14.35 1.74 4.01
CA GLY A 64 -15.31 0.93 3.27
C GLY A 64 -14.85 -0.53 3.22
N PRO A 65 -15.52 -1.40 2.44
CA PRO A 65 -15.02 -2.74 2.14
C PRO A 65 -13.74 -2.71 1.29
N MET A 66 -13.14 -3.88 1.06
CA MET A 66 -12.14 -4.08 0.01
C MET A 66 -12.73 -3.68 -1.35
N VAL A 67 -11.89 -3.13 -2.23
CA VAL A 67 -12.19 -3.02 -3.67
C VAL A 67 -11.88 -4.35 -4.36
N TYR A 68 -10.79 -5.02 -3.96
CA TYR A 68 -10.39 -6.31 -4.48
C TYR A 68 -11.28 -7.45 -3.96
N ASP A 69 -11.70 -8.30 -4.90
CA ASP A 69 -12.34 -9.58 -4.68
C ASP A 69 -11.83 -10.60 -5.72
N GLU A 70 -12.35 -11.82 -5.70
CA GLU A 70 -11.92 -12.89 -6.60
C GLU A 70 -12.23 -12.63 -8.09
N SER A 71 -13.08 -11.65 -8.43
CA SER A 71 -13.38 -11.26 -9.81
C SER A 71 -12.31 -10.34 -10.43
N TRP A 72 -11.56 -9.62 -9.60
CA TRP A 72 -10.51 -8.72 -10.07
C TRP A 72 -9.26 -9.45 -10.60
N ALA A 73 -8.93 -10.62 -10.06
CA ALA A 73 -7.80 -11.43 -10.53
C ALA A 73 -7.92 -11.83 -12.02
N PRO A 74 -9.04 -12.45 -12.49
CA PRO A 74 -9.22 -12.73 -13.91
C PRO A 74 -9.44 -11.45 -14.75
N ARG A 75 -10.07 -10.40 -14.20
CA ARG A 75 -10.27 -9.13 -14.92
C ARG A 75 -8.94 -8.45 -15.28
N MET A 76 -7.95 -8.45 -14.38
CA MET A 76 -6.61 -7.92 -14.65
C MET A 76 -5.66 -8.94 -15.31
N GLY A 77 -6.12 -10.16 -15.58
CA GLY A 77 -5.29 -11.25 -16.11
C GLY A 77 -4.06 -11.56 -15.22
N LEU A 78 -4.23 -11.57 -13.89
CA LEU A 78 -3.11 -11.78 -12.97
C LEU A 78 -2.55 -13.21 -13.08
N ALA A 79 -1.23 -13.33 -13.30
CA ALA A 79 -0.56 -14.65 -13.26
C ALA A 79 -0.43 -15.21 -11.83
N ILE A 80 -0.44 -14.34 -10.82
CA ILE A 80 -0.48 -14.71 -9.40
C ILE A 80 -1.53 -13.81 -8.72
N ALA A 81 -2.54 -14.41 -8.10
CA ALA A 81 -3.66 -13.72 -7.44
C ALA A 81 -3.41 -13.45 -5.94
N ASP A 82 -2.15 -13.26 -5.56
CA ASP A 82 -1.67 -13.08 -4.18
C ASP A 82 -0.82 -11.80 -4.13
N HIS A 83 -1.03 -10.95 -3.13
CA HIS A 83 -0.34 -9.66 -3.03
C HIS A 83 1.09 -9.77 -2.45
N GLY A 84 1.62 -10.98 -2.24
CA GLY A 84 3.05 -11.20 -1.99
C GLY A 84 3.55 -10.93 -0.57
N LYS A 85 2.67 -10.52 0.36
CA LYS A 85 3.08 -10.22 1.74
C LYS A 85 3.47 -11.52 2.45
N HIS A 86 4.67 -11.55 3.03
CA HIS A 86 5.29 -12.75 3.63
C HIS A 86 5.68 -13.86 2.64
N LYS A 87 5.68 -13.58 1.33
CA LYS A 87 6.21 -14.48 0.29
C LYS A 87 7.71 -14.24 0.05
N THR A 88 8.35 -15.23 -0.55
CA THR A 88 9.72 -15.15 -1.09
C THR A 88 9.75 -14.49 -2.48
N VAL A 89 10.95 -14.17 -2.98
CA VAL A 89 11.14 -13.70 -4.37
C VAL A 89 10.76 -14.81 -5.34
N ASP A 90 11.20 -16.05 -5.09
CA ASP A 90 10.98 -17.22 -5.94
C ASP A 90 9.48 -17.55 -6.11
N GLU A 91 8.67 -17.35 -5.06
CA GLU A 91 7.20 -17.48 -5.13
C GLU A 91 6.54 -16.39 -6.00
N MET A 92 7.14 -15.20 -6.12
CA MET A 92 6.50 -14.01 -6.69
C MET A 92 7.12 -13.49 -7.99
N VAL A 93 8.27 -14.02 -8.42
CA VAL A 93 8.94 -13.63 -9.68
C VAL A 93 8.08 -13.87 -10.92
N GLY A 94 7.12 -14.79 -10.82
CA GLY A 94 6.07 -15.05 -11.81
C GLY A 94 4.90 -14.06 -11.81
N GLN A 95 4.86 -13.06 -10.93
CA GLN A 95 3.77 -12.08 -10.90
C GLN A 95 3.70 -11.31 -12.22
N ARG A 96 2.54 -11.30 -12.86
CA ARG A 96 2.26 -10.54 -14.09
C ARG A 96 0.88 -9.90 -14.01
N ILE A 97 0.68 -8.86 -14.81
CA ILE A 97 -0.62 -8.25 -15.13
C ILE A 97 -0.86 -8.49 -16.62
N GLY A 98 -2.03 -9.01 -17.00
CA GLY A 98 -2.38 -9.35 -18.38
C GLY A 98 -3.24 -8.29 -19.07
N ASP A 99 -4.15 -7.66 -18.32
CA ASP A 99 -4.90 -6.47 -18.74
C ASP A 99 -4.44 -5.29 -17.86
N TYR A 100 -3.66 -4.38 -18.45
CA TYR A 100 -3.09 -3.29 -17.70
C TYR A 100 -4.09 -2.18 -17.42
N ASP A 101 -5.02 -1.90 -18.33
CA ASP A 101 -6.01 -0.83 -18.13
C ASP A 101 -7.04 -1.25 -17.06
N ALA A 102 -7.39 -2.54 -16.97
CA ALA A 102 -8.12 -3.10 -15.83
C ALA A 102 -7.36 -2.96 -14.49
N PHE A 103 -6.03 -2.96 -14.50
CA PHE A 103 -5.24 -2.65 -13.29
C PHE A 103 -5.28 -1.14 -12.96
N LYS A 104 -5.33 -0.26 -13.96
CA LYS A 104 -5.52 1.19 -13.74
C LYS A 104 -6.89 1.48 -13.13
N ASP A 105 -7.95 0.83 -13.63
CA ASP A 105 -9.30 0.86 -13.02
C ASP A 105 -9.26 0.46 -11.53
N TYR A 106 -8.60 -0.66 -11.22
CA TYR A 106 -8.48 -1.14 -9.84
C TYR A 106 -7.73 -0.14 -8.94
N MET A 107 -6.58 0.37 -9.40
CA MET A 107 -5.80 1.37 -8.68
C MET A 107 -6.59 2.65 -8.43
N GLN A 108 -7.29 3.16 -9.45
CA GLN A 108 -8.12 4.36 -9.31
C GLN A 108 -9.21 4.17 -8.26
N LEU A 109 -9.94 3.05 -8.27
CA LEU A 109 -10.99 2.77 -7.28
C LEU A 109 -10.45 2.67 -5.84
N VAL A 110 -9.23 2.14 -5.66
CA VAL A 110 -8.57 2.11 -4.33
C VAL A 110 -8.17 3.51 -3.89
N PHE A 111 -7.50 4.30 -4.75
CA PHE A 111 -7.11 5.68 -4.44
C PHE A 111 -8.33 6.58 -4.17
N GLU A 112 -9.40 6.45 -4.97
CA GLU A 112 -10.66 7.16 -4.75
C GLU A 112 -11.31 6.77 -3.41
N LYS A 113 -11.27 5.50 -3.01
CA LYS A 113 -11.75 5.04 -1.69
C LYS A 113 -10.93 5.69 -0.56
N THR A 114 -9.59 5.62 -0.64
CA THR A 114 -8.67 6.19 0.34
C THR A 114 -8.83 7.70 0.48
N GLU A 115 -8.85 8.44 -0.63
CA GLU A 115 -9.00 9.89 -0.62
C GLU A 115 -10.40 10.32 -0.16
N SER A 116 -11.46 9.63 -0.59
CA SER A 116 -12.84 9.89 -0.15
C SER A 116 -13.01 9.69 1.35
N TRP A 117 -12.36 8.68 1.93
CA TRP A 117 -12.33 8.47 3.38
C TRP A 117 -11.52 9.56 4.08
N LEU A 118 -10.29 9.84 3.63
CA LEU A 118 -9.43 10.89 4.19
C LEU A 118 -10.11 12.26 4.18
N ALA A 119 -10.84 12.61 3.12
CA ALA A 119 -11.56 13.88 2.98
C ALA A 119 -12.68 14.05 4.02
N ARG A 120 -13.31 12.95 4.46
CA ARG A 120 -14.38 12.93 5.48
C ARG A 120 -13.90 12.56 6.89
N LEU A 121 -12.64 12.16 7.05
CA LEU A 121 -12.08 11.76 8.34
C LEU A 121 -12.06 12.93 9.34
N GLU A 122 -12.43 12.66 10.58
CA GLU A 122 -12.36 13.65 11.67
C GLU A 122 -10.95 13.68 12.30
N PRO A 123 -10.44 14.85 12.72
CA PRO A 123 -9.10 14.96 13.31
C PRO A 123 -8.90 14.10 14.57
N SER A 124 -9.95 13.85 15.36
CA SER A 124 -9.90 12.99 16.55
C SER A 124 -9.61 11.52 16.21
N THR A 125 -10.08 11.03 15.06
CA THR A 125 -9.91 9.61 14.69
C THR A 125 -8.45 9.21 14.51
N LEU A 126 -7.54 10.18 14.26
CA LEU A 126 -6.09 9.92 14.21
C LEU A 126 -5.50 9.39 15.53
N THR A 127 -6.20 9.54 16.66
CA THR A 127 -5.80 9.02 17.98
C THR A 127 -6.54 7.76 18.43
N ASP A 128 -7.50 7.25 17.66
CA ASP A 128 -8.25 6.05 18.02
C ASP A 128 -7.35 4.80 17.95
N VAL A 129 -7.47 3.86 18.89
CA VAL A 129 -6.65 2.63 18.90
C VAL A 129 -7.26 1.59 17.96
N VAL A 130 -6.55 1.31 16.85
CA VAL A 130 -6.93 0.32 15.82
C VAL A 130 -6.45 -1.08 16.21
N VAL A 131 -5.26 -1.18 16.83
CA VAL A 131 -4.71 -2.45 17.34
C VAL A 131 -4.06 -2.18 18.70
N SER A 132 -4.64 -2.72 19.76
CA SER A 132 -4.08 -2.65 21.13
C SER A 132 -2.90 -3.61 21.32
N ARG A 133 -2.14 -3.42 22.39
CA ARG A 133 -1.11 -4.39 22.82
C ARG A 133 -1.73 -5.60 23.56
N PRO A 134 -1.12 -6.79 23.50
CA PRO A 134 0.06 -7.16 22.72
C PRO A 134 -0.27 -7.37 21.23
N PHE A 135 0.64 -6.95 20.35
CA PHE A 135 0.42 -7.07 18.90
C PHE A 135 0.50 -8.53 18.42
N PRO A 136 -0.40 -8.98 17.52
CA PRO A 136 -0.29 -10.28 16.86
C PRO A 136 1.05 -10.46 16.13
N PRO A 137 1.60 -11.68 16.00
CA PRO A 137 2.89 -11.92 15.35
C PRO A 137 3.02 -11.33 13.92
N GLN A 138 1.92 -11.30 13.17
CA GLN A 138 1.82 -10.75 11.82
C GLN A 138 1.93 -9.21 11.77
N ILE A 139 1.72 -8.55 12.91
CA ILE A 139 1.73 -7.09 13.07
C ILE A 139 2.98 -6.63 13.84
N ALA A 140 3.45 -7.40 14.82
CA ALA A 140 4.53 -7.02 15.73
C ALA A 140 5.86 -6.62 15.04
N SER A 141 6.12 -7.09 13.82
CA SER A 141 7.32 -6.79 13.02
C SER A 141 7.12 -5.69 11.95
N THR A 142 5.93 -5.08 11.87
CA THR A 142 5.58 -4.01 10.89
C THR A 142 6.19 -2.66 11.25
N TYR A 143 6.13 -1.68 10.33
CA TYR A 143 6.48 -0.29 10.65
C TYR A 143 5.55 0.27 11.72
N SER A 144 4.23 0.13 11.55
CA SER A 144 3.20 0.66 12.45
C SER A 144 3.39 0.19 13.90
N ALA A 145 3.77 -1.07 14.12
CA ALA A 145 4.08 -1.60 15.45
C ALA A 145 5.35 -1.02 16.10
N ARG A 146 6.31 -0.52 15.30
CA ARG A 146 7.52 0.17 15.80
C ARG A 146 7.28 1.63 16.17
N VAL A 147 6.29 2.28 15.56
CA VAL A 147 5.89 3.67 15.85
C VAL A 147 4.60 3.77 16.67
N ALA A 148 4.11 2.64 17.19
CA ALA A 148 2.95 2.55 18.06
C ALA A 148 3.23 3.14 19.45
N GLY A 149 2.24 3.83 20.02
CA GLY A 149 2.28 4.34 21.39
C GLY A 149 2.18 3.23 22.45
N GLU A 150 2.06 3.60 23.72
CA GLU A 150 1.90 2.63 24.80
C GLU A 150 0.60 1.83 24.63
N ASP A 151 -0.53 2.48 24.35
CA ASP A 151 -1.83 1.83 24.18
C ASP A 151 -1.91 0.92 22.95
N GLY A 152 -1.32 1.34 21.83
CA GLY A 152 -1.36 0.58 20.57
C GLY A 152 -1.04 1.37 19.31
N ILE A 153 -1.46 0.80 18.17
CA ILE A 153 -1.40 1.42 16.84
C ILE A 153 -2.66 2.27 16.64
N THR A 154 -2.50 3.55 16.31
CA THR A 154 -3.57 4.44 15.84
C THR A 154 -3.44 4.72 14.33
N PRO A 155 -4.40 5.37 13.65
CA PRO A 155 -4.25 5.73 12.24
C PRO A 155 -3.02 6.60 11.99
N ALA A 156 -2.66 7.49 12.93
CA ALA A 156 -1.42 8.28 12.84
C ALA A 156 -0.15 7.40 12.77
N CYS A 157 -0.13 6.24 13.45
CA CYS A 157 0.97 5.26 13.40
C CYS A 157 1.00 4.45 12.10
N VAL A 158 -0.15 4.28 11.42
CA VAL A 158 -0.21 3.63 10.09
C VAL A 158 0.30 4.60 9.01
N THR A 159 0.13 5.90 9.21
CA THR A 159 0.57 6.91 8.26
C THR A 159 2.05 7.25 8.37
N TRP A 160 2.71 7.37 7.22
CA TRP A 160 4.05 7.92 7.06
C TRP A 160 5.23 7.12 7.66
N ALA A 161 5.83 6.30 6.81
CA ALA A 161 7.25 6.04 6.85
C ALA A 161 8.03 7.32 6.52
N ARG A 162 8.63 7.99 7.52
CA ARG A 162 9.71 8.96 7.26
C ARG A 162 11.01 8.51 7.92
N SER A 163 12.07 8.61 7.15
CA SER A 163 13.45 8.39 7.54
C SER A 163 13.95 9.41 8.56
N SER A 164 13.95 9.03 9.85
CA SER A 164 14.75 9.72 10.88
C SER A 164 15.11 8.82 12.08
N MET A 165 15.89 7.76 11.83
CA MET A 165 16.72 7.13 12.86
C MET A 165 18.12 6.83 12.28
N PRO A 166 19.21 7.21 12.97
CA PRO A 166 20.56 6.91 12.50
C PRO A 166 20.93 5.43 12.71
N GLY A 167 21.82 4.91 11.86
CA GLY A 167 22.54 3.65 12.13
C GLY A 167 22.03 2.37 11.46
N ARG A 168 21.03 2.40 10.57
CA ARG A 168 20.66 1.25 9.73
C ARG A 168 20.44 1.68 8.27
N SER A 169 21.41 1.39 7.41
CA SER A 169 21.34 1.67 5.98
C SER A 169 20.42 0.69 5.28
N TRP A 170 19.26 1.16 4.80
CA TRP A 170 18.47 0.45 3.79
C TRP A 170 19.16 0.60 2.44
N VAL A 171 19.96 -0.40 2.09
CA VAL A 171 20.74 -0.41 0.85
C VAL A 171 19.86 -0.93 -0.28
N CYS A 172 19.05 -0.04 -0.87
CA CYS A 172 18.62 -0.20 -2.26
C CYS A 172 19.85 0.02 -3.15
N ARG A 173 20.64 -1.05 -3.34
CA ARG A 173 21.68 -1.11 -4.37
C ARG A 173 20.98 -1.41 -5.69
N ALA A 174 21.07 -0.48 -6.64
CA ALA A 174 20.99 -0.82 -8.06
C ALA A 174 22.14 -1.78 -8.40
#